data_AF-A0A2W6U5S7-F1
#
_entry.id   AF-A0A2W6U5S7-F1
#
_cell.length_a   1.000
_cell.length_b   1.000
_cell.length_c   1.000
_cell.angle_alpha   90.00
_cell.angle_beta   90.00
_cell.angle_gamma   90.00
#
_symmetry.space_group_name_H-M   'P 1'
#
loop_
_entity.id
_entity.type
_entity.pdbx_description
1 polymer ?
#
loop_
_entity_poly.entity_id
_entity_poly.type
_entity_poly.pdbx_seq_one_letter_code
_entity_poly.pdbx_strand_id
1 'polypeptide(L)'
;DADMAFMLADFYNGRIGVGSYQDNSTEAFRAYNCMDYPLDTTQADKDAADALIQQKAPTIAPYWDGVDVCESWPYPPTGVRERITADGAAPIVVVGTTNDPATPYAWSQSLAEQLSSGVLITREGEGHTGYNKGNACVDDAVEAYFLDGTVPQDGLTCSS
;
A
#
# COMPACT_ATOMS: atom_id res chain seq x y z
N ASP A 1 2.09 -17.94 24.23
CA ASP A 1 1.17 -17.17 25.09
C ASP A 1 0.10 -16.58 24.19
N ALA A 2 -1.17 -16.91 24.44
CA ALA A 2 -2.29 -16.50 23.56
C ALA A 2 -2.73 -15.06 23.83
N ASP A 3 -2.44 -14.51 25.01
CA ASP A 3 -2.91 -13.20 25.43
C ASP A 3 -2.32 -12.08 24.55
N MET A 4 -1.03 -12.20 24.19
CA MET A 4 -0.39 -11.27 23.26
C MET A 4 -1.01 -11.31 21.87
N ALA A 5 -1.34 -12.51 21.37
CA ALA A 5 -1.96 -12.66 20.06
C ALA A 5 -3.36 -12.03 20.04
N PHE A 6 -4.15 -12.24 21.09
CA PHE A 6 -5.47 -11.60 21.21
C PHE A 6 -5.39 -10.08 21.39
N MET A 7 -4.42 -9.60 22.18
CA MET A 7 -4.18 -8.15 22.31
C MET A 7 -3.84 -7.51 20.96
N LEU A 8 -2.95 -8.13 20.18
CA LEU A 8 -2.57 -7.64 18.85
C LEU A 8 -3.74 -7.71 17.86
N ALA A 9 -4.56 -8.77 17.93
CA ALA A 9 -5.76 -8.89 17.11
C ALA A 9 -6.79 -7.81 17.48
N ASP A 10 -7.02 -7.55 18.77
CA ASP A 10 -7.93 -6.49 19.22
C ASP A 10 -7.41 -5.11 18.78
N PHE A 11 -6.10 -4.85 18.91
CA PHE A 11 -5.47 -3.62 18.41
C PHE A 11 -5.65 -3.47 16.88
N TYR A 12 -5.34 -4.51 16.11
CA TYR A 12 -5.42 -4.49 14.65
C TYR A 12 -6.84 -4.25 14.14
N ASN A 13 -7.83 -4.85 14.78
CA ASN A 13 -9.24 -4.69 14.40
C ASN A 13 -9.92 -3.51 15.12
N GLY A 14 -9.20 -2.72 15.93
CA GLY A 14 -9.77 -1.62 16.70
C GLY A 14 -10.82 -2.05 17.74
N ARG A 15 -10.79 -3.30 18.22
CA ARG A 15 -11.77 -3.81 19.18
C ARG A 15 -11.50 -3.26 20.58
N ILE A 16 -12.53 -2.71 21.21
CA ILE A 16 -12.50 -2.20 22.59
C ILE A 16 -13.51 -2.95 23.45
N GLY A 17 -13.03 -3.86 24.30
CA GLY A 17 -13.88 -4.67 25.17
C GLY A 17 -14.70 -5.73 24.40
N VAL A 18 -15.93 -5.97 24.85
CA VAL A 18 -16.80 -7.01 24.28
C VAL A 18 -17.78 -6.39 23.30
N GLY A 19 -17.67 -6.76 22.02
CA GLY A 19 -18.63 -6.37 20.98
C GLY A 19 -18.62 -4.89 20.59
N SER A 20 -17.61 -4.13 21.01
CA SER A 20 -17.45 -2.71 20.63
C SER A 20 -16.14 -2.50 19.89
N TYR A 21 -16.14 -1.58 18.93
CA TYR A 21 -15.02 -1.24 18.06
C TYR A 21 -14.86 0.28 18.03
N GLN A 22 -13.62 0.77 17.86
CA GLN A 22 -13.32 2.20 17.88
C GLN A 22 -13.89 2.92 16.67
N ASP A 23 -13.85 2.28 15.50
CA ASP A 23 -14.35 2.79 14.23
C ASP A 23 -14.80 1.64 13.32
N ASN A 24 -15.10 1.95 12.07
CA ASN A 24 -15.48 1.00 11.03
C ASN A 24 -14.37 0.79 9.98
N SER A 25 -13.11 1.04 10.32
CA SER A 25 -11.98 1.01 9.37
C SER A 25 -11.84 -0.34 8.65
N THR A 26 -12.08 -1.45 9.36
CA THR A 26 -12.00 -2.80 8.78
C THR A 26 -13.12 -3.04 7.74
N GLU A 27 -14.35 -2.64 8.07
CA GLU A 27 -15.49 -2.73 7.16
C GLU A 27 -15.32 -1.80 5.95
N ALA A 28 -14.87 -0.58 6.21
CA ALA A 28 -14.62 0.43 5.19
C ALA A 28 -13.51 0.00 4.22
N PHE A 29 -12.40 -0.55 4.73
CA PHE A 29 -11.31 -1.06 3.89
C PHE A 29 -11.79 -2.11 2.89
N ARG A 30 -12.63 -3.06 3.32
CA ARG A 30 -13.23 -4.05 2.41
C ARG A 30 -14.18 -3.39 1.42
N ALA A 31 -15.07 -2.53 1.91
CA ALA A 31 -16.06 -1.86 1.07
C ALA A 31 -15.42 -1.02 -0.04
N TYR A 32 -14.38 -0.24 0.28
CA TYR A 32 -13.70 0.59 -0.72
C TYR A 32 -12.91 -0.25 -1.73
N ASN A 33 -12.12 -1.24 -1.27
CA ASN A 33 -11.37 -2.11 -2.18
C ASN A 33 -12.28 -2.81 -3.21
N CYS A 34 -13.46 -3.28 -2.80
CA CYS A 34 -14.39 -3.93 -3.73
C CYS A 34 -15.09 -2.96 -4.69
N MET A 35 -15.01 -1.65 -4.43
CA MET A 35 -15.59 -0.61 -5.28
C MET A 35 -14.56 0.07 -6.19
N ASP A 36 -13.26 -0.04 -5.88
CA ASP A 36 -12.18 0.67 -6.56
C ASP A 36 -11.85 0.13 -7.96
N TYR A 37 -12.15 -1.14 -8.24
CA TYR A 37 -11.92 -1.74 -9.54
C TYR A 37 -12.70 -3.05 -9.74
N PRO A 38 -12.90 -3.49 -11.00
CA PRO A 38 -13.45 -4.80 -11.30
C PRO A 38 -12.56 -5.96 -10.86
N LEU A 39 -13.20 -7.04 -10.40
CA LEU A 39 -12.59 -8.36 -10.26
C LEU A 39 -12.55 -9.04 -11.62
N ASP A 40 -11.45 -8.86 -12.34
CA ASP A 40 -11.21 -9.48 -13.66
C ASP A 40 -10.37 -10.76 -13.57
N THR A 41 -10.23 -11.35 -12.38
CA THR A 41 -9.39 -12.54 -12.15
C THR A 41 -10.11 -13.83 -12.54
N THR A 42 -9.50 -14.60 -13.45
CA THR A 42 -9.96 -15.95 -13.78
C THR A 42 -9.47 -16.99 -12.76
N GLN A 43 -10.05 -18.20 -12.77
CA GLN A 43 -9.54 -19.28 -11.92
C GLN A 43 -8.07 -19.61 -12.24
N ALA A 44 -7.68 -19.54 -13.52
CA ALA A 44 -6.29 -19.77 -13.92
C ALA A 44 -5.34 -18.72 -13.33
N ASP A 45 -5.77 -17.46 -13.21
CA ASP A 45 -4.98 -16.40 -12.57
C ASP A 45 -4.80 -16.67 -11.08
N LYS A 46 -5.85 -17.15 -10.40
CA LYS A 46 -5.79 -17.55 -8.98
C LYS A 46 -4.82 -18.72 -8.76
N ASP A 47 -4.97 -19.78 -9.56
CA ASP A 47 -4.09 -20.96 -9.47
C ASP A 47 -2.62 -20.58 -9.72
N ALA A 48 -2.37 -19.66 -10.66
CA ALA A 48 -1.03 -19.14 -10.94
C ALA A 48 -0.48 -18.27 -9.78
N ALA A 49 -1.32 -17.43 -9.18
CA ALA A 49 -0.95 -16.65 -8.00
C ALA A 49 -0.60 -17.54 -6.81
N ASP A 50 -1.40 -18.57 -6.54
CA ASP A 50 -1.16 -19.53 -5.45
C ASP A 50 0.16 -20.27 -5.63
N ALA A 51 0.45 -20.76 -6.85
CA ALA A 51 1.72 -21.40 -7.17
C ALA A 51 2.91 -20.44 -6.98
N LEU A 52 2.74 -19.15 -7.34
CA LEU A 52 3.77 -18.14 -7.14
C LEU A 52 4.02 -17.84 -5.65
N ILE A 53 2.95 -17.73 -4.85
CA ILE A 53 3.04 -17.49 -3.40
C ILE A 53 3.72 -18.68 -2.71
N GLN A 54 3.36 -19.91 -3.06
CA GLN A 54 4.02 -21.11 -2.55
C GLN A 54 5.53 -21.13 -2.86
N GLN A 55 5.91 -20.69 -4.06
CA GLN A 55 7.31 -20.65 -4.47
C GLN A 55 8.10 -19.50 -3.82
N LYS A 56 7.51 -18.29 -3.75
CA LYS A 56 8.23 -17.05 -3.40
C LYS A 56 8.07 -16.65 -1.94
N ALA A 57 7.01 -17.08 -1.27
CA ALA A 57 6.70 -16.76 0.12
C ALA A 57 6.34 -18.02 0.93
N PRO A 58 7.22 -19.05 0.96
CA PRO A 58 6.90 -20.35 1.58
C PRO A 58 6.58 -20.28 3.08
N THR A 59 7.05 -19.24 3.77
CA THR A 59 6.72 -18.99 5.18
C THR A 59 5.26 -18.58 5.38
N ILE A 60 4.70 -17.80 4.46
CA ILE A 60 3.35 -17.24 4.58
C ILE A 60 2.33 -18.09 3.81
N ALA A 61 2.75 -18.76 2.74
CA ALA A 61 1.87 -19.56 1.88
C ALA A 61 0.89 -20.50 2.62
N PRO A 62 1.27 -21.24 3.69
CA PRO A 62 0.32 -22.09 4.43
C PRO A 62 -0.82 -21.34 5.12
N TYR A 63 -0.69 -20.03 5.27
CA TYR A 63 -1.65 -19.13 5.92
C TYR A 63 -2.29 -18.15 4.93
N TRP A 64 -1.94 -18.23 3.65
CA TRP A 64 -2.43 -17.36 2.59
C TRP A 64 -3.63 -18.00 1.86
N ASP A 65 -4.62 -18.41 2.65
CA ASP A 65 -5.87 -19.00 2.17
C ASP A 65 -7.05 -18.21 2.74
N GLY A 66 -8.12 -18.06 1.97
CA GLY A 66 -9.27 -17.25 2.36
C GLY A 66 -10.20 -16.90 1.21
N VAL A 67 -11.42 -16.48 1.57
CA VAL A 67 -12.42 -16.00 0.61
C VAL A 67 -12.09 -14.56 0.21
N ASP A 68 -11.98 -14.29 -1.08
CA ASP A 68 -12.03 -12.91 -1.57
C ASP A 68 -13.44 -12.36 -1.39
N VAL A 69 -13.58 -11.46 -0.41
CA VAL A 69 -14.87 -10.84 -0.06
C VAL A 69 -15.49 -10.05 -1.20
N CYS A 70 -14.68 -9.62 -2.17
CA CYS A 70 -15.17 -8.85 -3.31
C CYS A 70 -15.92 -9.72 -4.33
N GLU A 71 -15.68 -11.03 -4.38
CA GLU A 71 -16.41 -11.96 -5.26
C GLU A 71 -17.89 -12.05 -4.92
N SER A 72 -18.24 -11.78 -3.65
CA SER A 72 -19.61 -11.80 -3.15
C SER A 72 -20.15 -10.39 -2.87
N TRP A 73 -19.45 -9.34 -3.30
CA TRP A 73 -19.88 -7.96 -3.03
C TRP A 73 -21.16 -7.63 -3.82
N PRO A 74 -22.22 -7.11 -3.18
CA PRO A 74 -23.54 -7.00 -3.80
C PRO A 74 -23.68 -5.81 -4.77
N TYR A 75 -22.68 -4.93 -4.85
CA TYR A 75 -22.71 -3.74 -5.70
C TYR A 75 -21.59 -3.80 -6.73
N PRO A 76 -21.83 -3.34 -7.97
CA PRO A 76 -20.79 -3.27 -8.97
C PRO A 76 -19.73 -2.21 -8.58
N PRO A 77 -18.44 -2.44 -8.89
CA PRO A 77 -17.41 -1.45 -8.65
C PRO A 77 -17.65 -0.19 -9.47
N THR A 78 -17.19 0.94 -8.93
CA THR A 78 -17.31 2.27 -9.54
C THR A 78 -16.01 2.77 -10.15
N GLY A 79 -14.87 2.26 -9.69
CA GLY A 79 -13.56 2.61 -10.21
C GLY A 79 -13.08 1.68 -11.32
N VAL A 80 -11.99 2.07 -11.96
CA VAL A 80 -11.31 1.32 -13.02
C VAL A 80 -9.80 1.37 -12.80
N ARG A 81 -9.09 0.31 -13.21
CA ARG A 81 -7.63 0.31 -13.24
C ARG A 81 -7.16 0.90 -14.55
N GLU A 82 -6.63 2.12 -14.49
CA GLU A 82 -6.07 2.80 -15.65
C GLU A 82 -4.82 3.59 -15.29
N ARG A 83 -4.10 4.02 -16.33
CA ARG A 83 -2.91 4.85 -16.16
C ARG A 83 -3.31 6.23 -15.63
N ILE A 84 -2.61 6.71 -14.61
CA ILE A 84 -2.83 8.04 -14.03
C ILE A 84 -1.67 8.96 -14.42
N THR A 85 -1.96 10.03 -15.16
CA THR A 85 -0.94 10.97 -15.65
C THR A 85 -0.90 12.29 -14.90
N ALA A 86 -2.03 12.77 -14.36
CA ALA A 86 -2.14 14.06 -13.67
C ALA A 86 -1.61 15.27 -14.49
N ASP A 87 -1.97 15.33 -15.77
CA ASP A 87 -1.48 16.36 -16.69
C ASP A 87 -1.75 17.79 -16.19
N GLY A 88 -0.70 18.62 -16.20
CA GLY A 88 -0.77 20.03 -15.77
C GLY A 88 -0.63 20.23 -14.25
N ALA A 89 -0.47 19.16 -13.46
CA ALA A 89 -0.12 19.28 -12.06
C ALA A 89 1.29 19.87 -11.87
N ALA A 90 1.51 20.53 -10.73
CA ALA A 90 2.86 20.82 -10.25
C ALA A 90 3.60 19.50 -9.94
N PRO A 91 4.94 19.50 -9.78
CA PRO A 91 5.68 18.26 -9.51
C PRO A 91 5.12 17.48 -8.32
N ILE A 92 4.88 16.18 -8.52
CA ILE A 92 4.29 15.28 -7.51
C ILE A 92 5.41 14.41 -6.95
N VAL A 93 5.72 14.61 -5.67
CA VAL A 93 6.70 13.79 -4.96
C VAL A 93 6.09 12.45 -4.58
N VAL A 94 6.67 11.36 -5.08
CA VAL A 94 6.34 9.97 -4.74
C VAL A 94 7.47 9.43 -3.86
N VAL A 95 7.13 8.91 -2.68
CA VAL A 95 8.12 8.33 -1.75
C VAL A 95 7.96 6.82 -1.76
N GLY A 96 9.03 6.10 -2.12
CA GLY A 96 9.06 4.64 -2.11
C GLY A 96 10.14 4.09 -1.19
N THR A 97 9.81 3.07 -0.41
CA THR A 97 10.77 2.33 0.44
C THR A 97 11.18 1.02 -0.24
N THR A 98 12.48 0.74 -0.37
CA THR A 98 13.00 -0.38 -1.19
C THR A 98 12.44 -1.75 -0.82
N ASN A 99 12.22 -2.02 0.46
CA ASN A 99 11.68 -3.30 0.95
C ASN A 99 10.34 -3.10 1.71
N ASP A 100 9.47 -2.25 1.17
CA ASP A 100 8.10 -2.10 1.67
C ASP A 100 7.29 -3.39 1.39
N PRO A 101 6.78 -4.10 2.43
CA PRO A 101 6.07 -5.36 2.25
C PRO A 101 4.60 -5.19 1.80
N ALA A 102 4.03 -3.99 1.91
CA ALA A 102 2.61 -3.73 1.64
C ALA A 102 2.41 -2.99 0.31
N THR A 103 3.28 -2.04 -0.01
CA THR A 103 3.29 -1.29 -1.28
C THR A 103 4.68 -1.36 -1.89
N PRO A 104 5.02 -2.45 -2.61
CA PRO A 104 6.37 -2.70 -3.11
C PRO A 104 6.99 -1.50 -3.84
N TYR A 105 8.29 -1.28 -3.68
CA TYR A 105 9.00 -0.15 -4.25
C TYR A 105 8.76 0.05 -5.76
N ALA A 106 8.66 -1.04 -6.52
CA ALA A 106 8.36 -1.01 -7.95
C ALA A 106 7.04 -0.30 -8.28
N TRP A 107 6.06 -0.31 -7.36
CA TRP A 107 4.80 0.44 -7.53
C TRP A 107 5.02 1.94 -7.40
N SER A 108 5.92 2.36 -6.51
CA SER A 108 6.31 3.77 -6.38
C SER A 108 7.06 4.26 -7.61
N GLN A 109 7.98 3.45 -8.14
CA GLN A 109 8.67 3.73 -9.40
C GLN A 109 7.66 3.87 -10.56
N SER A 110 6.74 2.90 -10.68
CA SER A 110 5.72 2.93 -11.72
C SER A 110 4.79 4.14 -11.61
N LEU A 111 4.38 4.52 -10.40
CA LEU A 111 3.55 5.71 -10.21
C LEU A 111 4.29 6.99 -10.61
N ALA A 112 5.55 7.17 -10.16
CA ALA A 112 6.36 8.33 -10.53
C ALA A 112 6.55 8.43 -12.05
N GLU A 113 6.79 7.32 -12.73
CA GLU A 113 6.93 7.25 -14.19
C GLU A 113 5.61 7.52 -14.95
N GLN A 114 4.46 7.22 -14.33
CA GLN A 114 3.16 7.44 -14.95
C GLN A 114 2.74 8.91 -14.93
N LEU A 115 3.08 9.62 -13.85
CA LEU A 115 2.75 11.02 -13.66
C LEU A 115 3.55 11.93 -14.60
N SER A 116 2.89 12.93 -15.19
CA SER A 116 3.50 13.89 -16.13
C SER A 116 4.61 14.73 -15.50
N SER A 117 4.61 14.83 -14.17
CA SER A 117 5.60 15.54 -13.37
C SER A 117 5.89 14.78 -12.07
N GLY A 118 5.97 13.46 -12.13
CA GLY A 118 6.38 12.64 -10.99
C GLY A 118 7.85 12.83 -10.62
N VAL A 119 8.14 12.84 -9.32
CA VAL A 119 9.49 12.94 -8.76
C VAL A 119 9.64 11.86 -7.70
N LEU A 120 10.59 10.95 -7.87
CA LEU A 120 10.77 9.83 -6.96
C LEU A 120 11.82 10.13 -5.88
N ILE A 121 11.43 9.93 -4.62
CA ILE A 121 12.37 9.76 -3.50
C ILE A 121 12.44 8.28 -3.15
N THR A 122 13.65 7.75 -3.13
CA THR A 122 13.98 6.39 -2.68
C THR A 122 14.42 6.42 -1.24
N ARG A 123 13.67 5.76 -0.34
CA ARG A 123 14.14 5.42 1.00
C ARG A 123 14.73 4.00 0.95
N GLU A 124 16.03 3.87 1.14
CA GLU A 124 16.62 2.53 1.27
C GLU A 124 16.34 2.00 2.68
N GLY A 125 15.66 0.86 2.75
CA GLY A 125 15.39 0.19 4.01
C GLY A 125 14.11 -0.62 4.00
N GLU A 126 13.71 -1.00 5.22
CA GLU A 126 12.56 -1.84 5.50
C GLU A 126 11.40 -1.01 6.07
N GLY A 127 10.19 -1.56 5.95
CA GLY A 127 8.98 -1.03 6.57
C GLY A 127 8.01 -0.40 5.57
N HIS A 128 6.76 -0.25 6.01
CA HIS A 128 5.70 0.34 5.19
C HIS A 128 5.71 1.87 5.28
N THR A 129 5.56 2.54 4.13
CA THR A 129 5.68 4.00 3.92
C THR A 129 7.11 4.54 4.13
N GLY A 130 7.33 5.85 3.95
CA GLY A 130 8.68 6.43 3.99
C GLY A 130 8.83 7.77 4.72
N TYR A 131 7.84 8.67 4.62
CA TYR A 131 7.86 9.97 5.30
C TYR A 131 7.51 9.86 6.79
N ASN A 132 8.19 10.65 7.62
CA ASN A 132 8.08 10.67 9.08
C ASN A 132 8.33 9.29 9.69
N LYS A 133 9.31 8.58 9.13
CA LYS A 133 9.78 7.26 9.59
C LYS A 133 11.21 7.29 10.12
N GLY A 134 11.70 8.48 10.48
CA GLY A 134 12.99 8.69 11.13
C GLY A 134 14.18 8.71 10.18
N ASN A 135 13.97 9.05 8.91
CA ASN A 135 15.04 9.27 7.94
C ASN A 135 15.07 10.75 7.57
N ALA A 136 16.05 11.49 8.10
CA ALA A 136 16.13 12.93 7.93
C ALA A 136 16.22 13.36 6.46
N CYS A 137 16.88 12.58 5.60
CA CYS A 137 16.96 12.87 4.17
C CYS A 137 15.57 12.86 3.49
N VAL A 138 14.71 11.90 3.84
CA VAL A 138 13.32 11.86 3.34
C VAL A 138 12.50 12.97 3.97
N ASP A 139 12.60 13.12 5.29
CA ASP A 139 11.80 14.07 6.05
C ASP A 139 12.09 15.51 5.61
N ASP A 140 13.36 15.92 5.53
CA ASP A 140 13.79 17.24 5.08
C ASP A 140 13.34 17.53 3.63
N ALA A 141 13.43 16.53 2.74
CA ALA A 141 13.02 16.70 1.35
C ALA A 141 11.51 16.89 1.19
N VAL A 142 10.71 16.11 1.93
CA VAL A 142 9.24 16.23 1.93
C VAL A 142 8.81 17.54 2.58
N GLU A 143 9.44 17.93 3.69
CA GLU A 143 9.15 19.19 4.37
C GLU A 143 9.51 20.40 3.50
N ALA A 144 10.67 20.43 2.84
CA ALA A 144 11.05 21.51 1.93
C ALA A 144 10.09 21.63 0.73
N TYR A 145 9.56 20.49 0.24
CA TYR A 145 8.53 20.49 -0.81
C TYR A 145 7.23 21.14 -0.32
N PHE A 146 6.74 20.78 0.87
CA PHE A 146 5.48 21.31 1.39
C PHE A 146 5.57 22.75 1.92
N LEU A 147 6.69 23.11 2.57
CA LEU A 147 6.85 24.40 3.23
C LEU A 147 7.36 25.48 2.28
N ASP A 148 8.32 25.14 1.43
CA ASP A 148 9.04 26.09 0.58
C ASP A 148 8.72 25.93 -0.92
N GLY A 149 8.04 24.85 -1.31
CA GLY A 149 7.83 24.49 -2.71
C GLY A 149 9.11 23.97 -3.38
N THR A 150 10.12 23.57 -2.61
CA THR A 150 11.38 23.06 -3.15
C THR A 150 11.21 21.62 -3.61
N VAL A 151 11.23 21.41 -4.92
CA VAL A 151 11.11 20.08 -5.51
C VAL A 151 12.44 19.34 -5.38
N PRO A 152 12.49 18.13 -4.80
CA PRO A 152 13.71 17.35 -4.70
C PRO A 152 14.20 16.92 -6.09
N GLN A 153 15.48 16.56 -6.17
CA GLN A 153 16.01 15.94 -7.38
C GLN A 153 15.28 14.61 -7.62
N ASP A 154 14.82 14.38 -8.85
CA ASP A 154 14.26 13.09 -9.22
C ASP A 154 15.31 11.98 -9.10
N GLY A 155 14.93 10.88 -8.45
CA GLY A 155 15.82 9.78 -8.08
C GLY A 155 16.67 10.05 -6.83
N LEU A 156 16.34 11.06 -6.01
CA LEU A 156 16.96 11.26 -4.70
C LEU A 156 16.91 9.95 -3.91
N THR A 157 18.08 9.48 -3.45
CA THR A 157 18.20 8.24 -2.69
C THR A 157 18.72 8.55 -1.29
N CYS A 158 17.96 8.12 -0.29
CA CYS A 158 18.22 8.32 1.13
C CYS A 158 18.57 6.97 1.77
N SER A 159 19.85 6.78 2.12
CA SER A 159 20.43 5.48 2.50
C SER A 159 20.72 5.29 4.00
N SER A 160 20.34 6.25 4.84
CA SER A 160 20.38 6.15 6.31
C SER A 160 19.49 7.22 6.94
#